data_AF-A0A4Q4NVH1-F1
#
_entry.id   AF-A0A4Q4NVH1-F1
#
_cell.length_a   1.000
_cell.length_b   1.000
_cell.length_c   1.000
_cell.angle_alpha   90.00
_cell.angle_beta   90.00
_cell.angle_gamma   90.00
#
_symmetry.space_group_name_H-M   'P 1'
#
loop_
_entity.id
_entity.type
_entity.pdbx_description
1 polymer ?
#
loop_
_entity_poly.entity_id
_entity_poly.type
_entity_poly.pdbx_seq_one_letter_code
_entity_poly.pdbx_strand_id
1 'polypeptide(L)'
;MASPSSSSPVDRTALVLIDVYNEFLHPEGKINPFVSESMAKTNTLDHLQEVVKAARKAGIPIYYSLHQQWKEGNYQGWLHMNPTTSGMSQHRLLQEGSWGAEIYPGLEPDVFGNKDVVVSKHWNSSGYHVTILSDATAGHSPAHHDAGKNLVWPLIVDEVKTVGQWAESLEEDAKKDNQVKSGL
;
A
#
# COMPACT_ATOMS: atom_id res chain seq x y z
N MET A 1 -18.62 -41.62 -3.03
CA MET A 1 -17.77 -40.44 -2.71
C MET A 1 -18.02 -39.42 -3.80
N ALA A 2 -18.52 -38.24 -3.47
CA ALA A 2 -18.73 -37.18 -4.45
C ALA A 2 -17.36 -36.66 -4.91
N SER A 3 -17.13 -36.58 -6.22
CA SER A 3 -15.93 -35.95 -6.80
C SER A 3 -15.85 -34.50 -6.31
N PRO A 4 -14.65 -33.96 -6.01
CA PRO A 4 -14.51 -32.55 -5.70
C PRO A 4 -14.99 -31.76 -6.92
N SER A 5 -16.04 -30.94 -6.76
CA SER A 5 -16.46 -30.00 -7.78
C SER A 5 -15.27 -29.09 -8.07
N SER A 6 -14.71 -29.15 -9.28
CA SER A 6 -13.63 -28.26 -9.69
C SER A 6 -14.19 -26.85 -9.77
N SER A 7 -14.10 -26.08 -8.67
CA SER A 7 -14.44 -24.66 -8.66
C SER A 7 -13.65 -23.97 -9.76
N SER A 8 -14.32 -23.18 -10.61
CA SER A 8 -13.61 -22.43 -11.64
C SER A 8 -12.63 -21.46 -10.99
N PRO A 9 -11.53 -21.07 -11.66
CA PRO A 9 -10.62 -20.06 -11.12
C PRO A 9 -11.36 -18.77 -10.71
N VAL A 10 -12.45 -18.42 -11.41
CA VAL A 10 -13.32 -17.26 -11.14
C VAL A 10 -13.92 -17.32 -9.73
N ASP A 11 -14.39 -18.49 -9.29
CA ASP A 11 -15.04 -18.67 -7.98
C ASP A 11 -14.07 -18.54 -6.78
N ARG A 12 -12.76 -18.46 -7.05
CA ARG A 12 -11.69 -18.29 -6.06
C ARG A 12 -10.83 -17.06 -6.32
N THR A 13 -11.34 -16.13 -7.12
CA THR A 13 -10.64 -14.90 -7.49
C THR A 13 -11.40 -13.70 -6.95
N ALA A 14 -10.66 -12.68 -6.53
CA ALA A 14 -11.17 -11.36 -6.19
C ALA A 14 -10.27 -10.31 -6.84
N LEU A 15 -10.87 -9.18 -7.24
CA LEU A 15 -10.12 -7.98 -7.62
C LEU A 15 -9.98 -7.10 -6.38
N VAL A 16 -8.77 -6.62 -6.10
CA VAL A 16 -8.53 -5.62 -5.04
C VAL A 16 -8.08 -4.33 -5.68
N LEU A 17 -8.86 -3.26 -5.52
CA LEU A 17 -8.51 -1.92 -5.95
C LEU A 17 -7.91 -1.15 -4.78
N ILE A 18 -6.69 -0.65 -4.98
CA ILE A 18 -5.92 0.05 -3.95
C ILE A 18 -5.86 1.54 -4.29
N ASP A 19 -6.21 2.40 -3.33
CA ASP A 19 -5.97 3.85 -3.39
C ASP A 19 -6.46 4.56 -4.68
N VAL A 20 -7.62 4.14 -5.20
CA VAL A 20 -8.24 4.70 -6.41
C VAL A 20 -8.93 6.07 -6.19
N TYR A 21 -8.37 6.92 -5.33
CA TYR A 21 -8.88 8.26 -5.07
C TYR A 21 -8.44 9.26 -6.15
N ASN A 22 -9.21 10.35 -6.32
CA ASN A 22 -8.87 11.47 -7.18
C ASN A 22 -7.49 12.07 -6.87
N GLU A 23 -7.10 12.15 -5.59
CA GLU A 23 -5.81 12.70 -5.16
C GLU A 23 -4.61 12.02 -5.83
N PHE A 24 -4.72 10.71 -6.13
CA PHE A 24 -3.72 9.93 -6.85
C PHE A 24 -3.95 9.97 -8.37
N LEU A 25 -5.19 9.74 -8.81
CA LEU A 25 -5.49 9.36 -10.18
C LEU A 25 -5.80 10.56 -11.09
N HIS A 26 -6.37 11.63 -10.56
CA HIS A 26 -6.76 12.79 -11.36
C HIS A 26 -5.60 13.78 -11.52
N PRO A 27 -5.42 14.43 -12.69
CA PRO A 27 -4.34 15.40 -12.92
C PRO A 27 -4.26 16.56 -11.92
N GLU A 28 -5.39 16.92 -11.31
CA GLU A 28 -5.49 17.97 -10.29
C GLU A 28 -5.30 17.47 -8.85
N GLY A 29 -5.13 16.16 -8.66
CA GLY A 29 -4.85 15.57 -7.35
C GLY A 29 -3.48 15.97 -6.84
N LYS A 30 -3.35 16.23 -5.54
CA LYS A 30 -2.10 16.68 -4.92
C LYS A 30 -0.97 15.64 -5.00
N ILE A 31 -1.32 14.35 -5.09
CA ILE A 31 -0.33 13.26 -5.19
C ILE A 31 -0.04 12.90 -6.65
N ASN A 32 -0.97 13.18 -7.56
CA ASN A 32 -0.85 12.84 -8.98
C ASN A 32 0.49 13.24 -9.63
N PRO A 33 1.08 14.44 -9.39
CA PRO A 33 2.35 14.81 -10.00
C PRO A 33 3.50 13.83 -9.73
N PHE A 34 3.45 13.06 -8.65
CA PHE A 34 4.48 12.08 -8.29
C PHE A 34 4.29 10.73 -9.01
N VAL A 35 3.11 10.47 -9.58
CA VAL A 35 2.75 9.18 -10.20
C VAL A 35 2.31 9.30 -11.67
N SER A 36 2.08 10.51 -12.16
CA SER A 36 1.48 10.81 -13.47
C SER A 36 2.29 10.27 -14.65
N GLU A 37 3.61 10.43 -14.65
CA GLU A 37 4.48 9.91 -15.72
C GLU A 37 4.39 8.38 -15.81
N SER A 38 4.43 7.70 -14.65
CA SER A 38 4.30 6.25 -14.58
C SER A 38 2.94 5.81 -15.12
N MET A 39 1.85 6.42 -14.64
CA MET A 39 0.49 6.10 -15.08
C MET A 39 0.27 6.34 -16.57
N ALA A 40 0.82 7.42 -17.12
CA ALA A 40 0.75 7.71 -18.55
C ALA A 40 1.51 6.65 -19.37
N LYS A 41 2.71 6.28 -18.93
CA LYS A 41 3.53 5.26 -19.59
C LYS A 41 2.87 3.88 -19.62
N THR A 42 2.11 3.53 -18.58
CA THR A 42 1.46 2.21 -18.46
C THR A 42 -0.03 2.21 -18.82
N ASN A 43 -0.56 3.34 -19.27
CA ASN A 43 -1.99 3.54 -19.54
C ASN A 43 -2.88 3.10 -18.36
N THR A 44 -2.47 3.42 -17.13
CA THR A 44 -3.05 2.84 -15.90
C THR A 44 -4.55 3.09 -15.78
N LEU A 45 -5.05 4.28 -16.11
CA LEU A 45 -6.46 4.63 -15.93
C LEU A 45 -7.38 3.78 -16.82
N ASP A 46 -7.02 3.63 -18.09
CA ASP A 46 -7.80 2.80 -19.02
C ASP A 46 -7.81 1.32 -18.58
N HIS A 47 -6.65 0.79 -18.19
CA HIS A 47 -6.55 -0.58 -17.70
C HIS A 47 -7.33 -0.81 -16.40
N LEU A 48 -7.36 0.16 -15.48
CA LEU A 48 -8.18 0.10 -14.26
C LEU A 48 -9.67 0.02 -14.61
N GLN A 49 -10.15 0.82 -15.57
CA GLN A 49 -11.55 0.76 -16.00
C GLN A 49 -11.87 -0.55 -16.70
N GLU A 50 -10.97 -1.06 -17.55
CA GLU A 50 -11.14 -2.33 -18.25
C GLU A 50 -11.21 -3.51 -17.28
N VAL A 51 -10.30 -3.59 -16.31
CA VAL A 51 -10.28 -4.70 -15.35
C VAL A 51 -11.51 -4.70 -14.44
N VAL A 52 -12.01 -3.53 -14.02
CA VAL A 52 -13.26 -3.42 -13.25
C VAL A 52 -14.45 -3.90 -14.07
N LYS A 53 -14.55 -3.48 -15.34
CA LYS A 53 -15.61 -3.93 -16.24
C LYS A 53 -15.55 -5.45 -16.47
N ALA A 54 -14.35 -6.00 -16.65
CA ALA A 54 -14.14 -7.44 -16.83
C ALA A 54 -14.51 -8.23 -15.57
N ALA A 55 -14.08 -7.78 -14.39
CA ALA A 55 -14.41 -8.38 -13.10
C ALA A 55 -15.93 -8.43 -12.88
N ARG A 56 -16.62 -7.29 -13.09
CA ARG A 56 -18.08 -7.21 -13.01
C ARG A 56 -18.79 -8.15 -13.98
N LYS A 57 -18.35 -8.18 -15.24
CA LYS A 57 -18.91 -9.08 -16.26
C LYS A 57 -18.73 -10.57 -15.88
N ALA A 58 -17.63 -10.90 -15.22
CA ALA A 58 -17.33 -12.26 -14.76
C ALA A 58 -17.95 -12.60 -13.40
N GLY A 59 -18.62 -11.66 -12.72
CA GLY A 59 -19.13 -11.86 -11.36
C GLY A 59 -18.02 -11.99 -10.30
N ILE A 60 -16.81 -11.49 -10.59
CA ILE A 60 -15.71 -11.46 -9.64
C ILE A 60 -15.97 -10.33 -8.63
N PRO A 61 -15.94 -10.62 -7.32
CA PRO A 61 -16.11 -9.59 -6.31
C PRO A 61 -14.93 -8.62 -6.32
N ILE A 62 -15.24 -7.33 -6.15
CA ILE A 62 -14.26 -6.26 -6.07
C ILE A 62 -14.18 -5.77 -4.63
N TYR A 63 -12.97 -5.71 -4.09
CA TYR A 63 -12.66 -5.20 -2.77
C TYR A 63 -11.86 -3.91 -2.87
N TYR A 64 -12.23 -2.91 -2.10
CA TYR A 64 -11.55 -1.62 -2.07
C TYR A 64 -10.69 -1.50 -0.82
N SER A 65 -9.38 -1.39 -1.01
CA SER A 65 -8.39 -1.10 0.03
C SER A 65 -7.97 0.35 -0.12
N LEU A 66 -8.60 1.23 0.65
CA LEU A 66 -8.42 2.66 0.50
C LEU A 66 -7.55 3.23 1.61
N HIS A 67 -6.77 4.25 1.29
CA HIS A 67 -6.00 4.97 2.28
C HIS A 67 -6.92 5.69 3.26
N GLN A 68 -6.43 5.81 4.48
CA GLN A 68 -7.04 6.62 5.51
C GLN A 68 -7.05 8.08 5.06
N GLN A 69 -8.24 8.67 5.10
CA GLN A 69 -8.42 10.07 4.81
C GLN A 69 -7.93 10.91 5.98
N TRP A 70 -7.27 12.02 5.65
CA TRP A 70 -6.80 12.97 6.63
C TRP A 70 -7.98 13.67 7.29
N LYS A 71 -7.91 13.80 8.61
CA LYS A 71 -8.81 14.60 9.44
C LYS A 71 -8.00 15.26 10.56
N GLU A 72 -8.42 16.45 10.97
CA GLU A 72 -7.86 17.12 12.14
C GLU A 72 -7.84 16.18 13.34
N GLY A 73 -6.71 16.11 14.05
CA GLY A 73 -6.53 15.21 15.19
C GLY A 73 -6.01 13.81 14.88
N ASN A 74 -6.09 13.31 13.63
CA ASN A 74 -5.67 11.93 13.27
C ASN A 74 -4.27 11.55 13.75
N TYR A 75 -3.35 12.52 13.74
CA TYR A 75 -1.93 12.30 13.98
C TYR A 75 -1.42 12.88 15.31
N GLN A 76 -2.28 13.50 16.13
CA GLN A 76 -1.86 14.25 17.33
C GLN A 76 -1.10 13.41 18.37
N GLY A 77 -1.41 12.11 18.46
CA GLY A 77 -0.75 11.18 19.40
C GLY A 77 0.40 10.37 18.80
N TRP A 78 0.75 10.58 17.52
CA TRP A 78 1.78 9.78 16.86
C TRP A 78 3.17 10.30 17.26
N LEU A 79 3.97 9.44 17.91
CA LEU A 79 5.30 9.82 18.42
C LEU A 79 6.40 9.70 17.35
N HIS A 80 6.23 8.79 16.38
CA HIS A 80 7.26 8.43 15.40
C HIS A 80 6.64 8.22 14.01
N MET A 81 6.15 9.31 13.40
CA MET A 81 5.66 9.26 12.02
C MET A 81 6.81 9.10 11.03
N ASN A 82 6.66 8.20 10.06
CA ASN A 82 7.57 8.13 8.92
C ASN A 82 7.39 9.36 7.99
N PRO A 83 8.31 9.62 7.04
CA PRO A 83 8.24 10.78 6.16
C PRO A 83 6.93 10.87 5.36
N THR A 84 6.42 9.74 4.85
CA THR A 84 5.15 9.69 4.10
C THR A 84 3.97 10.15 4.95
N THR A 85 3.82 9.58 6.15
CA THR A 85 2.74 9.92 7.08
C THR A 85 2.83 11.37 7.55
N SER A 86 4.06 11.85 7.77
CA SER A 86 4.32 13.26 8.10
C SER A 86 3.90 14.19 6.97
N GLY A 87 4.24 13.85 5.72
CA GLY A 87 3.82 14.61 4.53
C GLY A 87 2.31 14.62 4.33
N MET A 88 1.64 13.46 4.52
CA MET A 88 0.18 13.38 4.49
C MET A 88 -0.47 14.32 5.50
N SER A 89 0.06 14.35 6.73
CA SER A 89 -0.41 15.25 7.80
C SER A 89 -0.19 16.72 7.46
N GLN A 90 1.04 17.09 7.06
CA GLN A 90 1.42 18.48 6.77
C GLN A 90 0.63 19.08 5.59
N HIS A 91 0.37 18.29 4.55
CA HIS A 91 -0.28 18.76 3.32
C HIS A 91 -1.78 18.46 3.26
N ARG A 92 -2.33 17.82 4.30
CA ARG A 92 -3.74 17.41 4.37
C ARG A 92 -4.15 16.64 3.11
N LEU A 93 -3.32 15.66 2.74
CA LEU A 93 -3.58 14.80 1.60
C LEU A 93 -4.78 13.91 1.91
N LEU A 94 -5.65 13.66 0.92
CA LEU A 94 -6.87 12.86 1.10
C LEU A 94 -7.76 13.41 2.23
N GLN A 95 -7.89 14.74 2.32
CA GLN A 95 -8.71 15.37 3.36
C GLN A 95 -10.16 14.87 3.29
N GLU A 96 -10.70 14.39 4.42
CA GLU A 96 -12.09 13.93 4.54
C GLU A 96 -13.05 15.02 4.04
N GLY A 97 -13.97 14.64 3.14
CA GLY A 97 -14.93 15.55 2.51
C GLY A 97 -14.37 16.43 1.40
N SER A 98 -13.09 16.31 1.05
CA SER A 98 -12.54 16.99 -0.14
C SER A 98 -12.72 16.13 -1.39
N TRP A 99 -12.77 16.80 -2.55
CA TRP A 99 -12.83 16.14 -3.86
C TRP A 99 -11.67 15.17 -4.10
N GLY A 100 -10.45 15.50 -3.63
CA GLY A 100 -9.29 14.60 -3.73
C GLY A 100 -9.50 13.26 -3.01
N ALA A 101 -10.32 13.25 -1.96
CA ALA A 101 -10.65 12.06 -1.19
C ALA A 101 -11.85 11.26 -1.73
N GLU A 102 -12.45 11.68 -2.85
CA GLU A 102 -13.48 10.92 -3.56
C GLU A 102 -12.84 9.83 -4.44
N ILE A 103 -13.53 8.71 -4.61
CA ILE A 103 -13.08 7.65 -5.54
C ILE A 103 -13.17 8.19 -6.97
N TYR A 104 -12.16 7.86 -7.77
CA TYR A 104 -12.06 8.35 -9.14
C TYR A 104 -13.27 7.94 -9.99
N PRO A 105 -13.82 8.84 -10.83
CA PRO A 105 -15.02 8.58 -11.61
C PRO A 105 -14.95 7.30 -12.44
N GLY A 106 -16.00 6.48 -12.35
CA GLY A 106 -16.12 5.18 -13.02
C GLY A 106 -15.48 4.02 -12.28
N LEU A 107 -14.78 4.26 -11.16
CA LEU A 107 -14.23 3.24 -10.29
C LEU A 107 -15.03 3.08 -8.98
N GLU A 108 -16.20 3.71 -8.85
CA GLU A 108 -17.01 3.66 -7.64
C GLU A 108 -17.53 2.24 -7.35
N PRO A 109 -17.65 1.84 -6.07
CA PRO A 109 -18.16 0.53 -5.69
C PRO A 109 -19.62 0.35 -6.09
N ASP A 110 -19.95 -0.79 -6.72
CA ASP A 110 -21.32 -1.23 -6.94
C ASP A 110 -21.73 -2.24 -5.84
N VAL A 111 -22.12 -1.69 -4.69
CA VAL A 111 -22.42 -2.47 -3.48
C VAL A 111 -23.71 -3.29 -3.62
N PHE A 112 -24.70 -2.81 -4.37
CA PHE A 112 -26.00 -3.49 -4.48
C PHE A 112 -26.08 -4.41 -5.71
N GLY A 113 -25.43 -4.05 -6.82
CA GLY A 113 -25.39 -4.86 -8.03
C GLY A 113 -24.31 -5.94 -7.96
N ASN A 114 -23.05 -5.54 -8.10
CA ASN A 114 -21.90 -6.46 -8.09
C ASN A 114 -21.47 -6.93 -6.69
N LYS A 115 -22.06 -6.37 -5.63
CA LYS A 115 -21.72 -6.68 -4.22
C LYS A 115 -20.27 -6.34 -3.89
N ASP A 116 -19.79 -5.23 -4.44
CA ASP A 116 -18.47 -4.71 -4.14
C ASP A 116 -18.35 -4.39 -2.64
N VAL A 117 -17.17 -4.61 -2.06
CA VAL A 117 -16.91 -4.44 -0.63
C VAL A 117 -15.86 -3.36 -0.41
N VAL A 118 -16.21 -2.31 0.34
CA VAL A 118 -15.22 -1.35 0.84
C VAL A 118 -14.67 -1.87 2.16
N VAL A 119 -13.37 -2.19 2.18
CA VAL A 119 -12.69 -2.74 3.36
C VAL A 119 -12.29 -1.60 4.31
N SER A 120 -11.74 -1.92 5.48
CA SER A 120 -11.14 -0.92 6.36
C SER A 120 -10.10 -0.08 5.62
N LYS A 121 -10.11 1.23 5.88
CA LYS A 121 -9.06 2.11 5.38
C LYS A 121 -7.72 1.78 6.05
N HIS A 122 -6.62 1.90 5.33
CA HIS A 122 -5.27 1.68 5.86
C HIS A 122 -4.54 3.00 6.06
N TRP A 123 -3.78 3.11 7.13
CA TRP A 123 -3.08 4.35 7.50
C TRP A 123 -1.78 4.59 6.73
N ASN A 124 -1.22 3.52 6.16
CA ASN A 124 0.11 3.52 5.60
C ASN A 124 0.16 2.47 4.48
N SER A 125 1.20 2.55 3.64
CA SER A 125 1.70 1.38 2.90
C SER A 125 2.45 0.40 3.83
N SER A 126 3.04 0.94 4.92
CA SER A 126 3.77 0.22 5.97
C SER A 126 3.52 0.90 7.34
N GLY A 127 2.77 0.23 8.22
CA GLY A 127 2.32 0.71 9.54
C GLY A 127 3.42 0.92 10.60
N TYR A 128 4.63 0.47 10.29
CA TYR A 128 5.78 0.39 11.17
C TYR A 128 7.03 0.77 10.37
N HIS A 129 8.13 1.08 11.07
CA HIS A 129 9.44 1.02 10.45
C HIS A 129 9.77 -0.46 10.20
N VAL A 130 9.80 -0.86 8.94
CA VAL A 130 9.98 -2.26 8.51
C VAL A 130 11.40 -2.46 8.00
N THR A 131 12.13 -3.37 8.64
CA THR A 131 13.41 -3.89 8.14
C THR A 131 13.19 -5.32 7.64
N ILE A 132 13.45 -5.60 6.36
CA ILE A 132 13.49 -6.98 5.83
C ILE A 132 14.91 -7.54 5.97
N LEU A 133 15.01 -8.74 6.55
CA LEU A 133 16.25 -9.50 6.67
C LEU A 133 16.47 -10.37 5.42
N SER A 134 17.20 -9.83 4.45
CA SER A 134 17.36 -10.36 3.09
C SER A 134 17.91 -11.80 3.03
N ASP A 135 18.79 -12.19 3.93
CA ASP A 135 19.37 -13.54 4.04
C ASP A 135 18.61 -14.47 4.99
N ALA A 136 17.47 -14.01 5.53
CA ALA A 136 16.50 -14.80 6.30
C ALA A 136 15.16 -14.94 5.55
N THR A 137 15.16 -14.82 4.22
CA THR A 137 13.99 -14.97 3.34
C THR A 137 14.30 -15.91 2.18
N ALA A 138 13.27 -16.47 1.55
CA ALA A 138 13.42 -17.35 0.38
C ALA A 138 12.40 -16.97 -0.71
N GLY A 139 12.80 -17.11 -1.97
CA GLY A 139 11.92 -17.01 -3.14
C GLY A 139 11.69 -18.37 -3.79
N HIS A 140 10.70 -18.46 -4.69
CA HIS A 140 10.45 -19.68 -5.47
C HIS A 140 11.61 -20.06 -6.42
N SER A 141 12.56 -19.15 -6.65
CA SER A 141 13.87 -19.39 -7.25
C SER A 141 14.87 -18.31 -6.77
N PRO A 142 16.18 -18.50 -6.97
CA PRO A 142 17.17 -17.46 -6.69
C PRO A 142 16.87 -16.14 -7.41
N ALA A 143 16.48 -16.20 -8.69
CA ALA A 143 16.14 -15.01 -9.47
C ALA A 143 14.93 -14.23 -8.89
N HIS A 144 13.93 -14.93 -8.35
CA HIS A 144 12.80 -14.27 -7.68
C HIS A 144 13.22 -13.62 -6.35
N HIS A 145 14.10 -14.28 -5.59
CA HIS A 145 14.66 -13.72 -4.36
C HIS A 145 15.48 -12.46 -4.64
N ASP A 146 16.35 -12.50 -5.66
CA ASP A 146 17.14 -11.36 -6.09
C ASP A 146 16.29 -10.20 -6.60
N ALA A 147 15.22 -10.48 -7.34
CA ALA A 147 14.26 -9.46 -7.76
C ALA A 147 13.56 -8.82 -6.55
N GLY A 148 13.17 -9.63 -5.57
CA GLY A 148 12.65 -9.14 -4.28
C GLY A 148 13.65 -8.22 -3.60
N LYS A 149 14.86 -8.72 -3.35
CA LYS A 149 15.93 -8.03 -2.64
C LYS A 149 16.38 -6.73 -3.28
N ASN A 150 16.59 -6.74 -4.60
CA ASN A 150 17.29 -5.66 -5.28
C ASN A 150 16.34 -4.65 -5.92
N LEU A 151 15.09 -5.03 -6.20
CA LEU A 151 14.15 -4.19 -6.95
C LEU A 151 12.89 -3.85 -6.16
N VAL A 152 12.30 -4.82 -5.44
CA VAL A 152 10.97 -4.65 -4.84
C VAL A 152 11.06 -4.16 -3.39
N TRP A 153 11.77 -4.87 -2.52
CA TRP A 153 11.81 -4.55 -1.08
C TRP A 153 12.28 -3.13 -0.79
N PRO A 154 13.31 -2.57 -1.46
CA PRO A 154 13.72 -1.17 -1.25
C PRO A 154 12.63 -0.13 -1.55
N LEU A 155 11.56 -0.51 -2.27
CA LEU A 155 10.44 0.38 -2.60
C LEU A 155 9.31 0.33 -1.58
N ILE A 156 9.24 -0.72 -0.74
CA ILE A 156 8.09 -0.99 0.13
C ILE A 156 8.42 -1.11 1.62
N VAL A 157 9.70 -1.19 1.98
CA VAL A 157 10.16 -1.21 3.38
C VAL A 157 11.24 -0.17 3.63
N ASP A 158 11.41 0.24 4.88
CA ASP A 158 12.36 1.29 5.28
C ASP A 158 13.82 0.81 5.13
N GLU A 159 14.07 -0.48 5.38
CA GLU A 159 15.41 -1.06 5.28
C GLU A 159 15.40 -2.48 4.72
N VAL A 160 16.45 -2.82 3.98
CA VAL A 160 16.80 -4.20 3.63
C VAL A 160 18.20 -4.47 4.19
N LYS A 161 18.29 -5.36 5.18
CA LYS A 161 19.55 -5.70 5.88
C LYS A 161 19.83 -7.20 5.75
N THR A 162 21.06 -7.62 6.01
CA THR A 162 21.32 -9.01 6.42
C THR A 162 21.06 -9.18 7.92
N VAL A 163 20.91 -10.42 8.39
CA VAL A 163 20.83 -10.73 9.82
C VAL A 163 22.03 -10.17 10.57
N GLY A 164 23.24 -10.28 10.00
CA GLY A 164 24.47 -9.73 10.59
C GLY A 164 24.43 -8.20 10.74
N GLN A 165 24.06 -7.50 9.67
CA GLN A 165 23.93 -6.03 9.69
C GLN A 165 22.87 -5.55 10.70
N TRP A 166 21.76 -6.28 10.81
CA TRP A 166 20.74 -5.96 11.80
C TRP A 166 21.25 -6.19 13.23
N ALA A 167 21.93 -7.30 13.51
CA ALA A 167 22.49 -7.58 14.83
C ALA A 167 23.51 -6.53 15.27
N GLU A 168 24.40 -6.09 14.37
CA GLU A 168 25.34 -5.00 14.63
C GLU A 168 24.63 -3.69 15.00
N SER A 169 23.54 -3.35 14.30
CA SER A 169 22.78 -2.12 14.60
C SER A 169 22.21 -2.07 16.01
N LEU A 170 21.84 -3.23 16.59
CA LEU A 170 21.35 -3.31 17.96
C LEU A 170 22.44 -3.00 18.99
N GLU A 171 23.69 -3.40 18.74
CA GLU A 171 24.82 -3.12 19.62
C GLU A 171 25.20 -1.64 19.62
N GLU A 172 25.11 -0.99 18.45
CA GLU A 172 25.36 0.44 18.31
C GLU A 172 24.32 1.27 19.05
N ASP A 173 23.04 0.91 18.94
CA ASP A 173 21.96 1.60 19.62
C ASP A 173 22.05 1.44 21.14
N ALA A 174 22.42 0.25 21.63
CA ALA A 174 22.68 0.02 23.05
C ALA A 174 23.86 0.87 23.58
N LYS A 175 24.92 1.07 22.78
CA LYS A 175 26.05 1.95 23.14
C LYS A 175 25.61 3.41 23.21
N LYS A 176 24.80 3.88 22.26
CA LYS A 176 24.25 5.25 22.25
C LYS A 176 23.37 5.50 23.48
N ASP A 177 22.48 4.57 23.81
CA ASP A 177 21.60 4.68 24.98
C ASP A 177 22.37 4.74 26.30
N ASN A 178 23.44 3.94 26.42
CA ASN A 178 24.29 3.98 27.61
C ASN A 178 25.09 5.28 27.74
N GLN A 179 25.56 5.84 26.62
CA GLN A 179 26.23 7.16 26.64
C GLN A 179 25.28 8.27 27.06
N VAL A 180 24.03 8.27 26.55
CA VAL A 180 22.99 9.24 26.93
C VAL A 180 22.65 9.15 28.42
N LYS A 181 22.58 7.94 28.99
CA LYS A 181 22.31 7.73 30.42
C LYS A 181 23.48 8.08 31.34
N SER A 182 24.72 7.96 30.85
CA SER A 182 25.93 8.33 31.62
C SER A 182 26.27 9.81 31.60
N GLY A 183 25.63 10.59 30.72
CA GLY A 183 25.81 12.03 30.56
C GLY A 183 24.80 12.90 31.31
N LEU A 184 23.96 12.28 32.18
CA LEU A 184 23.02 12.92 33.09
C LEU A 184 23.47 12.76 34.54
#